data_AF-A0A7J3QXV3-F1
#
_entry.id   AF-A0A7J3QXV3-F1
#
_cell.length_a   1.000
_cell.length_b   1.000
_cell.length_c   1.000
_cell.angle_alpha   90.00
_cell.angle_beta   90.00
_cell.angle_gamma   90.00
#
_symmetry.space_group_name_H-M   'P 1'
#
loop_
_entity.id
_entity.type
_entity.pdbx_description
1 polymer ?
#
loop_
_entity_poly.entity_id
_entity_poly.type
_entity_poly.pdbx_seq_one_letter_code
_entity_poly.pdbx_strand_id
1 'polypeptide(L)' 'MRKQDKVILWPAYFDSTKSRGEGRKVPKNLAVPSPKVSELKEAVEKLSLEHELVLD' A
#
# COMPACT_ATOMS: atom_id res chain seq x y z
N MET A 1 8.70 -7.56 18.80
CA MET A 1 8.47 -6.51 17.78
C MET A 1 8.19 -5.22 18.51
N ARG A 2 8.96 -4.15 18.25
CA ARG A 2 8.61 -2.81 18.75
C ARG A 2 7.23 -2.47 18.19
N LYS A 3 6.26 -2.10 19.03
CA LYS A 3 5.00 -1.53 18.55
C LYS A 3 5.35 -0.24 17.82
N GLN A 4 5.27 -0.26 16.51
CA GLN A 4 5.17 0.97 15.73
C GLN A 4 3.69 1.34 15.77
N ASP A 5 3.37 2.54 16.23
CA ASP A 5 1.99 3.02 16.32
C ASP A 5 1.36 3.26 14.94
N LYS A 6 2.17 3.19 13.86
CA LYS A 6 1.75 3.37 12.47
C LYS A 6 2.22 2.22 11.60
N VAL A 7 1.48 1.97 10.52
CA VAL A 7 1.85 1.05 9.43
C VAL A 7 2.20 1.88 8.20
N ILE A 8 3.31 1.56 7.54
CA ILE A 8 3.70 2.22 6.28
C ILE A 8 3.16 1.40 5.11
N LEU A 9 2.43 2.05 4.20
CA LEU A 9 1.93 1.47 2.97
C LEU A 9 2.65 2.08 1.77
N TRP A 10 3.27 1.22 0.96
CA TRP A 10 3.87 1.62 -0.32
C TRP A 10 3.02 1.08 -1.47
N PRO A 11 2.84 1.81 -2.58
CA PRO A 11 2.08 1.30 -3.74
C PRO A 11 2.61 -0.04 -4.26
N ALA A 12 3.95 -0.23 -4.23
CA ALA A 12 4.60 -1.48 -4.60
C ALA A 12 4.06 -2.72 -3.86
N TYR A 13 3.50 -2.55 -2.66
CA TYR A 13 2.94 -3.66 -1.88
C TYR A 13 1.71 -4.30 -2.54
N PHE A 14 0.99 -3.52 -3.33
CA PHE A 14 -0.25 -3.90 -3.99
C PHE A 14 -0.10 -4.02 -5.51
N ASP A 15 1.11 -3.85 -6.05
CA ASP A 15 1.36 -3.86 -7.49
C ASP A 15 1.47 -5.28 -8.06
N SER A 16 0.50 -5.67 -8.88
CA SER A 16 0.44 -6.98 -9.53
C SER A 16 1.53 -7.20 -10.58
N THR A 17 2.12 -6.12 -11.10
CA THR A 17 3.20 -6.15 -12.09
C THR A 17 4.56 -6.46 -11.46
N LYS A 18 4.71 -6.20 -10.15
CA LYS A 18 5.92 -6.50 -9.37
C LYS A 18 5.87 -7.90 -8.78
N SER A 19 6.99 -8.60 -8.76
CA SER A 19 7.18 -9.84 -8.01
C SER A 19 7.21 -9.60 -6.50
N ARG A 20 7.23 -10.68 -5.70
CA ARG A 20 7.43 -10.57 -4.25
C ARG A 20 8.81 -10.00 -3.89
N GLY A 21 9.84 -10.32 -4.68
CA GLY A 21 11.19 -9.78 -4.49
C GLY A 21 11.30 -8.29 -4.81
N GLU A 22 10.42 -7.78 -5.67
CA GLU A 22 10.34 -6.36 -6.04
C GLU A 22 9.38 -5.55 -5.14
N GLY A 23 8.86 -6.17 -4.08
CA GLY A 23 8.12 -5.48 -3.02
C GLY A 23 6.63 -5.82 -2.89
N ARG A 24 6.03 -6.57 -3.82
CA ARG A 24 4.61 -6.96 -3.70
C ARG A 24 4.41 -7.82 -2.45
N LYS A 25 3.52 -7.38 -1.55
CA LYS A 25 3.21 -8.07 -0.29
C LYS A 25 1.95 -8.92 -0.36
N VAL A 26 1.00 -8.58 -1.22
CA VAL A 26 -0.25 -9.33 -1.38
C VAL A 26 -0.17 -10.42 -2.48
N PRO A 27 -1.00 -11.48 -2.41
CA PRO A 27 -1.18 -12.42 -3.51
C PRO A 27 -1.53 -11.72 -4.83
N LYS A 28 -1.09 -12.28 -5.97
CA LYS A 28 -1.26 -11.63 -7.29
C LYS A 28 -2.74 -11.40 -7.66
N ASN A 29 -3.64 -12.30 -7.24
CA ASN A 29 -5.08 -12.19 -7.47
C ASN A 29 -5.77 -11.12 -6.59
N LEU A 30 -5.08 -10.59 -5.57
CA LEU A 30 -5.55 -9.48 -4.73
C LEU A 30 -4.80 -8.17 -5.01
N ALA A 31 -3.81 -8.21 -5.91
CA ALA A 31 -3.02 -7.06 -6.33
C ALA A 31 -3.65 -6.37 -7.55
N VAL A 32 -3.36 -5.09 -7.74
CA VAL A 32 -3.83 -4.29 -8.90
C VAL A 32 -2.63 -3.84 -9.75
N PRO A 33 -2.76 -3.62 -11.06
CA PRO A 33 -1.63 -3.17 -11.88
C PRO A 33 -1.30 -1.70 -11.62
N SER A 34 -0.02 -1.40 -11.34
CA SER A 34 0.52 -0.02 -11.25
C SER A 34 -0.28 0.95 -10.35
N PRO A 35 -0.55 0.60 -9.07
CA PRO A 35 -1.31 1.44 -8.16
C PRO A 35 -0.64 2.79 -7.92
N LYS A 36 -1.44 3.84 -7.83
CA LYS A 36 -0.99 5.20 -7.48
C LYS A 36 -1.15 5.46 -5.99
N VAL A 37 -0.29 6.34 -5.48
CA VAL A 37 -0.37 6.83 -4.08
C VAL A 37 -1.75 7.43 -3.77
N SER A 38 -2.35 8.14 -4.72
CA SER A 38 -3.70 8.71 -4.58
C SER A 38 -4.80 7.65 -4.41
N GLU A 39 -4.67 6.49 -5.07
CA GLU A 39 -5.63 5.39 -4.95
C GLU A 39 -5.51 4.71 -3.58
N LEU A 40 -4.28 4.60 -3.06
CA LEU A 40 -4.06 4.13 -1.69
C LEU A 40 -4.69 5.09 -0.67
N LYS A 41 -4.52 6.40 -0.86
CA LYS A 41 -5.16 7.42 0.00
C LYS A 41 -6.67 7.26 0.02
N GLU A 42 -7.31 7.18 -1.14
CA GLU A 42 -8.77 7.00 -1.25
C GLU A 42 -9.24 5.68 -0.62
N ALA A 43 -8.47 4.59 -0.78
CA ALA A 43 -8.79 3.31 -0.16
C ALA A 43 -8.76 3.38 1.37
N VAL A 44 -7.79 4.10 1.95
CA VAL A 44 -7.65 4.28 3.40
C VAL A 44 -8.74 5.21 3.95
N GLU A 45 -9.09 6.26 3.21
CA GLU A 45 -10.23 7.15 3.54
C GLU A 45 -11.55 6.39 3.61
N LYS A 46 -11.82 5.50 2.65
CA LYS A 46 -13.01 4.63 2.65
C LYS A 46 -13.07 3.70 3.86
N LEU A 47 -11.93 3.35 4.42
CA LEU A 47 -11.82 2.55 5.64
C LEU A 47 -11.91 3.40 6.92
N SER A 48 -12.04 4.72 6.81
CA SER A 48 -12.10 5.65 7.94
C SER A 48 -10.90 5.53 8.89
N LEU A 49 -9.71 5.29 8.33
CA LEU A 49 -8.46 5.21 9.07
C LEU A 49 -7.69 6.54 9.01
N GLU A 50 -7.11 6.93 10.15
CA GLU A 50 -6.18 8.05 10.20
C GLU A 50 -4.92 7.74 9.40
N HIS A 51 -4.54 8.67 8.53
CA HIS A 51 -3.40 8.50 7.65
C HIS A 51 -2.71 9.83 7.36
N GLU A 52 -1.46 9.73 6.95
CA GLU A 52 -0.63 10.85 6.57
C GLU A 52 -0.03 10.54 5.20
N LEU A 53 -0.20 11.44 4.25
CA LEU A 53 0.40 11.31 2.94
C LEU A 53 1.80 11.93 2.97
N VAL A 54 2.81 11.10 2.76
CA VAL A 54 4.18 11.56 2.59
C VAL A 54 4.52 11.48 1.11
N LEU A 55 4.72 12.64 0.50
CA LEU A 55 5.27 12.78 -0.85
C LEU A 55 6.74 13.15 -0.71
N ASP A 56 7.58 12.61 -1.59
CA ASP A 56 8.97 13.06 -1.75
C ASP A 56 9.04 14.46 -2.38
#